data_AF-A0A1T4RJC7-F1
#
_entry.id   AF-A0A1T4RJC7-F1
#
_cell.length_a   1.000
_cell.length_b   1.000
_cell.length_c   1.000
_cell.angle_alpha   90.00
_cell.angle_beta   90.00
_cell.angle_gamma   90.00
#
_symmetry.space_group_name_H-M   'P 1'
#
loop_
_entity.id
_entity.type
_entity.pdbx_description
1 polymer ?
#
loop_
_entity_poly.entity_id
_entity_poly.type
_entity_poly.pdbx_seq_one_letter_code
_entity_poly.pdbx_strand_id
1 'polypeptide(L)'
;MPLSLFRYIAAIDCHQQSGIVDTSIRHWKSTDCSYSDDEINVIRYEIEYVFDTDVQIMYTIEYDDSVIAANTCPECWIHYQVIVDPLHAIKPSKKSFYNRCQQQYWLKNMAMISPDNIHY
;
A
#
# COMPACT_ATOMS: atom_id res chain seq x y z
N MET A 1 -9.22 8.24 -19.24
CA MET A 1 -7.89 8.26 -18.59
C MET A 1 -7.71 6.95 -17.84
N PRO A 2 -6.52 6.32 -17.87
CA PRO A 2 -6.27 5.12 -17.08
C PRO A 2 -6.46 5.43 -15.59
N LEU A 3 -7.11 4.53 -14.85
CA LEU A 3 -7.21 4.64 -13.41
C LEU A 3 -5.82 4.45 -12.81
N SER A 4 -5.35 5.37 -11.98
CA SER A 4 -3.99 5.27 -11.43
C SER A 4 -3.99 4.38 -10.19
N LEU A 5 -3.01 3.47 -10.09
CA LEU A 5 -2.76 2.67 -8.87
C LEU A 5 -2.58 3.56 -7.63
N PHE A 6 -2.13 4.81 -7.81
CA PHE A 6 -2.07 5.83 -6.75
C PHE A 6 -3.35 5.94 -5.94
N ARG A 7 -4.53 5.97 -6.57
CA ARG A 7 -5.80 6.16 -5.85
C ARG A 7 -6.06 5.03 -4.86
N TYR A 8 -5.77 3.80 -5.26
CA TYR A 8 -5.93 2.63 -4.41
C TYR A 8 -4.90 2.59 -3.29
N ILE A 9 -3.63 2.92 -3.57
CA ILE A 9 -2.59 3.01 -2.54
C ILE A 9 -2.93 4.09 -1.51
N ALA A 10 -3.44 5.25 -1.94
CA ALA A 10 -3.85 6.33 -1.05
C ALA A 10 -5.03 5.92 -0.15
N ALA A 11 -6.04 5.23 -0.70
CA ALA A 11 -7.16 4.69 0.07
C ALA A 11 -6.70 3.68 1.13
N ILE A 12 -5.81 2.74 0.76
CA ILE A 12 -5.24 1.74 1.67
C ILE A 12 -4.43 2.41 2.78
N ASP A 13 -3.58 3.38 2.43
CA ASP A 13 -2.76 4.12 3.40
C ASP A 13 -3.62 4.90 4.40
N CYS A 14 -4.66 5.58 3.92
CA CYS A 14 -5.64 6.27 4.77
C CYS A 14 -6.34 5.32 5.74
N HIS A 15 -6.82 4.18 5.22
CA HIS A 15 -7.46 3.13 6.02
C HIS A 15 -6.52 2.60 7.12
N GLN A 16 -5.25 2.34 6.81
CA GLN A 16 -4.27 1.82 7.76
C GLN A 16 -3.87 2.85 8.85
N GLN A 17 -3.87 4.14 8.54
CA GLN A 17 -3.45 5.19 9.50
C GLN A 17 -4.59 5.70 10.37
N SER A 18 -5.79 5.84 9.82
CA SER A 18 -6.90 6.51 10.50
C SER A 18 -7.94 5.56 11.07
N GLY A 19 -7.91 4.27 10.71
CA GLY A 19 -8.96 3.30 11.05
C GLY A 19 -10.34 3.64 10.46
N ILE A 20 -10.45 4.74 9.73
CA ILE A 20 -11.64 5.15 9.00
C ILE A 20 -11.65 4.35 7.69
N VAL A 21 -12.74 3.63 7.48
CA VAL A 21 -12.97 2.91 6.22
C VAL A 21 -13.18 3.96 5.14
N ASP A 22 -12.20 4.11 4.24
CA ASP A 22 -12.43 4.79 2.97
C ASP A 22 -13.60 4.08 2.29
N THR A 23 -14.64 4.83 1.95
CA THR A 23 -15.87 4.33 1.33
C THR A 23 -15.64 3.52 0.06
N SER A 24 -14.44 3.56 -0.51
CA SER A 24 -14.06 2.76 -1.67
C SER A 24 -13.65 1.32 -1.37
N ILE A 25 -13.26 0.97 -0.13
CA ILE A 25 -12.85 -0.39 0.27
C ILE A 25 -14.08 -1.14 0.81
N ARG A 26 -14.54 -2.13 0.04
CA ARG A 26 -15.70 -2.97 0.38
C ARG A 26 -15.38 -3.99 1.47
N HIS A 27 -14.26 -4.67 1.34
CA HIS A 27 -13.74 -5.58 2.35
C HIS A 27 -12.24 -5.80 2.18
N TRP A 28 -11.61 -6.36 3.21
CA TRP A 28 -10.22 -6.76 3.17
C TRP A 28 -9.99 -8.02 4.00
N LYS A 29 -8.92 -8.74 3.69
CA LYS A 29 -8.49 -9.92 4.44
C LYS A 29 -6.98 -9.90 4.59
N SER A 30 -6.50 -10.08 5.82
CA SER A 30 -5.07 -10.22 6.12
C SER A 30 -4.71 -11.68 6.36
N THR A 31 -3.56 -12.07 5.85
CA THR A 31 -2.89 -13.35 6.13
C THR A 31 -1.53 -13.05 6.74
N ASP A 32 -1.24 -13.68 7.89
CA ASP A 32 0.08 -13.65 8.50
C ASP A 32 0.95 -14.72 7.82
N CYS A 33 2.05 -14.27 7.22
CA CYS A 33 3.02 -15.08 6.50
C CYS A 33 4.42 -14.98 7.16
N SER A 34 4.48 -14.58 8.42
CA SER A 34 5.73 -14.39 9.16
C SER A 34 6.50 -15.71 9.30
N TYR A 35 7.83 -15.62 9.28
CA TYR A 35 8.71 -16.78 9.35
C TYR A 35 9.97 -16.46 10.16
N SER A 36 10.69 -17.51 10.56
CA SER A 36 12.00 -17.38 11.21
C SER A 36 13.09 -17.74 10.22
N ASP A 37 14.10 -16.87 10.10
CA ASP A 37 15.25 -17.01 9.23
C ASP A 37 16.52 -16.76 10.05
N ASP A 38 17.37 -17.78 10.24
CA ASP A 38 18.63 -17.70 10.99
C ASP A 38 18.56 -16.87 12.31
N GLU A 39 17.62 -17.23 13.19
CA GLU A 39 17.34 -16.58 14.50
C GLU A 39 16.72 -15.18 14.43
N ILE A 40 16.46 -14.65 13.24
CA ILE A 40 15.70 -13.41 13.02
C ILE A 40 14.24 -13.77 12.74
N ASN A 41 13.31 -13.13 13.43
CA ASN A 41 11.90 -13.22 13.07
C ASN A 41 11.61 -12.19 11.97
N VAL A 42 11.17 -12.66 10.82
CA VAL A 42 10.69 -11.82 9.72
C VAL A 42 9.18 -11.72 9.83
N ILE A 43 8.68 -10.52 10.07
CA ILE A 43 7.24 -10.25 10.09
C ILE A 43 6.78 -9.98 8.67
N ARG A 44 5.78 -10.73 8.22
CA ARG A 44 5.22 -10.58 6.87
C ARG A 44 3.70 -10.67 6.88
N TYR A 45 3.05 -9.68 6.29
CA TYR A 45 1.60 -9.68 6.08
C TYR A 45 1.25 -9.54 4.61
N GLU A 46 0.28 -10.33 4.17
CA GLU A 46 -0.37 -10.20 2.87
C GLU A 46 -1.83 -9.84 3.08
N ILE A 47 -2.23 -8.67 2.58
CA ILE A 47 -3.58 -8.14 2.73
C ILE A 47 -4.20 -7.94 1.35
N GLU A 48 -5.29 -8.66 1.12
CA GLU A 48 -6.12 -8.50 -0.06
C GLU A 48 -7.17 -7.42 0.23
N TYR A 49 -7.15 -6.34 -0.56
CA TYR A 49 -8.14 -5.28 -0.53
C TYR A 49 -9.07 -5.39 -1.72
N VAL A 50 -10.37 -5.42 -1.46
CA VAL A 50 -11.40 -5.45 -2.48
C VAL A 50 -12.18 -4.15 -2.46
N PHE A 51 -12.18 -3.46 -3.59
CA PHE A 51 -12.86 -2.19 -3.77
C PHE A 51 -14.27 -2.36 -4.33
N ASP A 52 -15.12 -1.35 -4.20
CA ASP A 52 -16.47 -1.32 -4.77
C ASP A 52 -16.48 -1.40 -6.31
N THR A 53 -15.37 -1.03 -6.95
CA THR A 53 -15.18 -1.16 -8.40
C THR A 53 -14.80 -2.58 -8.83
N ASP A 54 -14.92 -3.58 -7.95
CA ASP A 54 -14.44 -4.95 -8.11
C ASP A 54 -12.94 -5.08 -8.42
N VAL A 55 -12.18 -3.98 -8.25
CA VAL A 55 -10.72 -4.00 -8.32
C VAL A 55 -10.18 -4.62 -7.05
N GLN A 56 -9.17 -5.47 -7.20
CA GLN A 56 -8.49 -6.11 -6.09
C GLN A 56 -7.01 -5.75 -6.09
N ILE A 57 -6.51 -5.30 -4.94
CA ILE A 57 -5.11 -4.98 -4.71
C ILE A 57 -4.57 -5.91 -3.63
N MET A 58 -3.46 -6.59 -3.93
CA MET A 58 -2.63 -7.24 -2.94
C MET A 58 -1.66 -6.21 -2.38
N TYR A 59 -1.67 -6.05 -1.06
CA TYR A 59 -0.68 -5.32 -0.30
C TYR A 59 0.17 -6.31 0.49
N THR A 60 1.47 -6.25 0.32
CA THR A 60 2.43 -7.03 1.10
C THR A 60 3.32 -6.08 1.87
N ILE A 61 3.55 -6.38 3.15
CA ILE A 61 4.55 -5.70 3.96
C ILE A 61 5.42 -6.74 4.67
N GLU A 62 6.73 -6.52 4.64
CA GLU A 62 7.73 -7.38 5.29
C GLU A 62 8.76 -6.52 6.03
N TYR A 63 9.11 -6.91 7.25
CA TYR A 63 10.14 -6.24 8.06
C TYR A 63 10.68 -7.18 9.13
N ASP A 64 11.93 -6.95 9.52
CA ASP A 64 12.58 -7.70 10.59
C ASP A 64 12.05 -7.25 11.96
N ASP A 65 11.77 -8.20 12.85
CA ASP A 65 11.44 -7.98 14.26
C ASP A 65 12.70 -7.64 15.07
N SER A 66 13.38 -6.57 14.67
CA SER A 66 14.60 -6.08 15.31
C SER A 66 14.36 -4.73 16.00
N VAL A 67 15.22 -4.40 16.97
CA VAL A 67 15.12 -3.12 17.70
C VAL A 67 15.50 -1.98 16.75
N ILE A 68 14.50 -1.21 16.33
CA ILE A 68 14.70 -0.03 15.49
C ILE A 68 15.15 1.15 16.35
N ALA A 69 16.22 1.82 15.93
CA ALA A 69 16.70 3.03 16.59
C ALA A 69 15.66 4.17 16.52
N ALA A 70 15.51 4.92 17.61
CA ALA A 70 14.68 6.11 17.61
C ALA A 70 15.20 7.12 16.55
N ASN A 71 14.28 7.70 15.77
CA ASN A 71 14.52 8.70 14.71
C ASN A 71 15.04 8.19 13.35
N THR A 72 15.06 6.89 13.09
CA THR A 72 15.26 6.35 11.72
C THR A 72 13.94 5.93 11.09
N CYS A 73 13.83 6.06 9.77
CA CYS A 73 12.74 5.41 9.04
C CYS A 73 13.15 3.95 8.79
N PRO A 74 12.60 2.98 9.54
CA PRO A 74 13.02 1.59 9.42
C PRO A 74 12.77 1.08 8.01
N GLU A 75 13.64 0.16 7.59
CA GLU A 75 13.40 -0.62 6.39
C GLU A 75 12.13 -1.45 6.58
N CYS A 76 11.23 -1.37 5.61
CA CYS A 76 10.13 -2.32 5.47
C CYS A 76 9.79 -2.42 3.99
N TRP A 77 9.73 -3.65 3.51
CA TRP A 77 9.49 -3.97 2.12
C TRP A 77 7.99 -3.93 1.88
N ILE A 78 7.55 -2.89 1.19
CA ILE A 78 6.14 -2.66 0.89
C ILE A 78 5.91 -2.93 -0.59
N HIS A 79 4.94 -3.77 -0.92
CA HIS A 79 4.56 -4.08 -2.28
C HIS A 79 3.05 -3.94 -2.48
N TYR A 80 2.67 -3.31 -3.57
CA TYR A 80 1.30 -3.24 -4.05
C TYR A 80 1.22 -3.86 -5.43
N GLN A 81 0.25 -4.75 -5.64
CA GLN A 81 -0.01 -5.39 -6.91
C GLN A 81 -1.51 -5.42 -7.21
N VAL A 82 -1.88 -5.05 -8.43
CA VAL A 82 -3.23 -5.23 -8.95
C VAL A 82 -3.43 -6.72 -9.28
N ILE A 83 -4.38 -7.37 -8.61
CA ILE A 83 -4.72 -8.79 -8.80
C ILE A 83 -5.91 -8.94 -9.74
N VAL A 84 -6.93 -8.10 -9.56
CA VAL A 84 -8.11 -8.03 -10.43
C VAL A 84 -8.32 -6.59 -10.88
N ASP A 85 -8.40 -6.42 -12.20
CA ASP A 85 -8.70 -5.16 -12.87
C ASP A 85 -9.69 -5.46 -14.01
N PRO A 86 -11.02 -5.41 -13.74
CA PRO A 86 -12.01 -5.83 -14.71
C PRO A 86 -11.92 -5.08 -16.05
N LEU A 87 -11.47 -3.82 -16.01
CA LEU A 87 -11.37 -2.95 -17.16
C LEU A 87 -9.96 -2.88 -17.77
N HIS A 88 -8.97 -3.56 -17.16
CA HIS A 88 -7.56 -3.54 -17.56
C HIS A 88 -6.99 -2.11 -17.71
N ALA A 89 -7.54 -1.15 -16.95
CA ALA A 89 -7.27 0.26 -17.08
C ALA A 89 -6.19 0.77 -16.11
N ILE A 90 -5.79 -0.04 -15.13
CA ILE A 90 -4.89 0.38 -14.06
C ILE A 90 -3.44 0.28 -14.49
N LYS A 91 -2.74 1.41 -14.51
CA LYS A 91 -1.30 1.49 -14.81
C LYS A 91 -0.58 2.47 -13.87
N PRO A 92 0.62 2.11 -13.37
CA PRO A 92 1.23 0.78 -13.43
C PRO A 92 0.43 -0.25 -12.61
N SER A 93 0.59 -1.55 -12.88
CA SER A 93 -0.10 -2.62 -12.14
C SER A 93 0.60 -3.02 -10.84
N LYS A 94 1.78 -2.45 -10.56
CA LYS A 94 2.55 -2.72 -9.35
C LYS A 94 3.36 -1.51 -8.90
N LYS A 95 3.62 -1.42 -7.60
CA LYS A 95 4.47 -0.40 -6.98
C LYS A 95 5.10 -0.95 -5.71
N SER A 96 6.40 -0.68 -5.50
CA SER A 96 7.12 -1.08 -4.29
C SER A 96 7.78 0.12 -3.61
N PHE A 97 8.01 0.00 -2.31
CA PHE A 97 8.75 0.92 -1.46
C PHE A 97 9.62 0.13 -0.48
N TYR A 98 10.76 0.70 -0.08
CA TYR A 98 11.69 0.07 0.88
C TYR A 98 11.49 0.55 2.32
N ASN A 99 10.61 1.54 2.51
CA ASN A 99 10.17 1.98 3.83
C ASN A 99 8.90 2.84 3.70
N ARG A 100 8.23 3.07 4.84
CA ARG A 100 7.03 3.92 4.90
C ARG A 100 7.31 5.37 4.48
N CYS A 101 8.50 5.91 4.71
CA CYS A 101 8.82 7.29 4.34
C CYS A 101 8.84 7.50 2.82
N GLN A 102 9.39 6.54 2.06
CA GLN A 102 9.35 6.56 0.60
C GLN A 102 7.91 6.49 0.08
N GLN A 103 7.07 5.64 0.66
CA GLN A 103 5.64 5.58 0.32
C GLN A 103 4.96 6.93 0.57
N GLN A 104 5.14 7.50 1.76
CA GLN A 104 4.54 8.78 2.15
C GLN A 104 4.99 9.93 1.26
N TYR A 105 6.29 10.01 0.96
CA TYR A 105 6.83 11.00 0.03
C TYR A 105 6.21 10.85 -1.36
N TRP A 106 6.11 9.62 -1.87
CA TRP A 106 5.50 9.34 -3.16
C TRP A 106 4.02 9.71 -3.21
N LEU A 107 3.25 9.38 -2.16
CA LEU A 107 1.83 9.74 -2.04
C LEU A 107 1.64 11.26 -2.08
N LYS A 108 2.44 12.01 -1.32
CA LYS A 108 2.42 13.48 -1.33
C LYS A 108 2.73 14.04 -2.71
N ASN A 109 3.78 13.54 -3.37
CA ASN A 109 4.17 13.99 -4.69
C ASN A 109 3.10 13.70 -5.75
N MET A 110 2.50 12.50 -5.73
CA MET A 110 1.43 12.14 -6.65
C MET A 110 0.15 12.95 -6.42
N ALA A 111 -0.18 13.27 -5.16
CA ALA A 111 -1.29 14.15 -4.83
C ALA A 111 -1.09 15.56 -5.41
N MET A 112 0.13 16.11 -5.34
CA MET A 112 0.47 17.42 -5.90
C MET A 112 0.42 17.46 -7.43
N ILE A 113 0.71 16.35 -8.10
CA ILE A 113 0.74 16.26 -9.58
C ILE A 113 -0.65 15.91 -10.15
N SER A 114 -1.59 15.44 -9.33
CA SER A 114 -2.94 15.11 -9.78
C SER A 114 -3.66 16.37 -10.31
N PRO A 115 -4.25 16.33 -11.52
CA PRO A 115 -4.90 17.49 -12.14
C PRO A 115 -6.06 18.07 -11.33
N ASP A 116 -6.56 17.36 -10.31
CA ASP A 116 -7.59 17.84 -9.38
C ASP A 116 -7.07 18.88 -8.37
N ASN A 117 -5.77 19.17 -8.31
CA ASN A 117 -5.17 20.16 -7.41
C ASN A 117 -4.74 21.48 -8.07
N ILE A 118 -5.17 21.75 -9.32
CA ILE A 118 -5.09 23.11 -9.88
C ILE A 118 -6.36 23.86 -9.48
N HIS A 119 -6.37 24.37 -8.25
CA HIS A 119 -7.28 25.47 -7.91
C HIS A 119 -6.65 26.79 -8.41
N TYR A 120 -7.46 27.53 -9.17
CA TYR A 120 -7.23 28.91 -9.65
C TYR A 120 -6.71 29.86 -8.57
#